data_AF-A0A1Z8RH80-F1
#
_entry.id   AF-A0A1Z8RH80-F1
#
_cell.length_a   1.000
_cell.length_b   1.000
_cell.length_c   1.000
_cell.angle_alpha   90.00
_cell.angle_beta   90.00
_cell.angle_gamma   90.00
#
_symmetry.space_group_name_H-M   'P 1'
#
loop_
_entity.id
_entity.type
_entity.pdbx_description
1 polymer ?
#
loop_
_entity_poly.entity_id
_entity_poly.type
_entity_poly.pdbx_seq_one_letter_code
_entity_poly.pdbx_strand_id
1 'polypeptide(L)'
;MAGIATVVVGTAWDIVTHCQVPRFVYNDLPLGNPLGNPWDIVMQSQTMDRALSILVDAKTPTAEAMQHRFSSDDRWKMTYMAVTDENREELRERGEENRRQRLADKADGLKRE
;
A
#
# COMPACT_ATOMS: atom_id res chain seq x y z
N MET A 1 13.09 27.42 -2.62
CA MET A 1 12.69 26.43 -1.59
C MET A 1 13.29 25.09 -1.99
N ALA A 2 14.10 24.45 -1.15
CA ALA A 2 14.54 23.09 -1.38
C ALA A 2 13.46 22.14 -0.86
N GLY A 3 12.83 21.36 -1.73
CA GLY A 3 11.87 20.32 -1.35
C GLY A 3 12.57 19.07 -0.82
N ILE A 4 11.83 18.20 -0.14
CA ILE A 4 12.32 16.87 0.24
C ILE A 4 12.22 15.97 -0.99
N ALA A 5 13.31 15.29 -1.34
CA ALA A 5 13.27 14.28 -2.40
C ALA A 5 12.36 13.13 -1.92
N THR A 6 11.31 12.81 -2.68
CA THR A 6 10.32 11.80 -2.31
C THR A 6 10.05 10.84 -3.46
N VAL A 7 9.94 9.56 -3.13
CA VAL A 7 9.40 8.48 -3.96
C VAL A 7 8.47 7.66 -3.08
N VAL A 8 7.35 7.20 -3.62
CA VAL A 8 6.41 6.34 -2.91
C VAL A 8 6.51 4.92 -3.47
N VAL A 9 6.49 3.92 -2.61
CA VAL A 9 6.36 2.51 -3.02
C VAL A 9 5.01 1.99 -2.55
N GLY A 10 4.24 1.37 -3.42
CA GLY A 10 2.88 0.94 -3.07
C GLY A 10 2.28 -0.08 -4.02
N THR A 11 1.02 -0.45 -3.74
CA THR A 11 0.32 -1.57 -4.38
C THR A 11 -1.01 -1.16 -5.04
N ALA A 12 -1.31 0.14 -5.14
CA ALA A 12 -2.56 0.66 -5.70
C ALA A 12 -2.30 1.45 -7.00
N TRP A 13 -2.14 0.72 -8.12
CA TRP A 13 -1.77 1.30 -9.42
C TRP A 13 -2.82 2.27 -9.97
N ASP A 14 -4.09 1.92 -9.86
CA ASP A 14 -5.22 2.70 -10.34
C ASP A 14 -5.33 4.06 -9.63
N ILE A 15 -5.19 4.08 -8.30
CA ILE A 15 -5.24 5.30 -7.51
C ILE A 15 -4.10 6.24 -7.89
N VAL A 16 -2.87 5.73 -7.96
CA VAL A 16 -1.68 6.59 -8.16
C VAL A 16 -1.59 7.15 -9.57
N THR A 17 -2.07 6.39 -10.56
CA THR A 17 -2.14 6.83 -11.95
C THR A 17 -3.25 7.85 -12.16
N HIS A 18 -4.38 7.72 -11.45
CA HIS A 18 -5.45 8.71 -11.47
C HIS A 18 -5.04 10.03 -10.80
N CYS A 19 -4.42 9.95 -9.61
CA CYS A 19 -4.00 11.14 -8.85
C CYS A 19 -2.70 11.79 -9.35
N GLN A 20 -1.99 11.16 -10.28
CA GLN A 20 -0.72 11.64 -10.85
C GLN A 20 0.34 11.94 -9.79
N VAL A 21 0.81 10.91 -9.10
CA VAL A 21 1.91 11.03 -8.13
C VAL A 21 3.25 11.38 -8.80
N PRO A 22 4.13 12.17 -8.13
CA PRO A 22 5.38 12.61 -8.74
C PRO A 22 6.39 11.48 -8.97
N ARG A 23 6.55 10.53 -8.04
CA ARG A 23 7.47 9.40 -8.21
C ARG A 23 6.92 8.16 -7.51
N PHE A 24 6.77 7.05 -8.23
CA PHE A 24 6.15 5.85 -7.70
C PHE A 24 6.78 4.56 -8.22
N VAL A 25 6.99 3.61 -7.32
CA VAL A 25 7.26 2.21 -7.65
C VAL A 25 6.06 1.37 -7.23
N TYR A 26 5.53 0.62 -8.17
CA TYR A 26 4.40 -0.26 -8.00
C TYR A 26 4.83 -1.71 -7.88
N ASN A 27 4.26 -2.39 -6.89
CA ASN A 27 4.33 -3.84 -6.73
C ASN A 27 2.91 -4.41 -6.61
N ASP A 28 2.61 -5.43 -7.41
CA ASP A 28 1.33 -6.16 -7.32
C ASP A 28 1.38 -7.22 -6.20
N LEU A 29 1.46 -6.71 -4.97
CA LEU A 29 1.57 -7.48 -3.74
C LEU A 29 0.45 -7.08 -2.77
N PRO A 30 0.13 -7.90 -1.75
CA PRO A 30 -0.88 -7.56 -0.76
C PRO A 30 -0.57 -6.25 -0.05
N LEU A 31 -1.62 -5.50 0.28
CA LEU A 31 -1.50 -4.24 1.00
C LEU A 31 -0.72 -4.45 2.31
N GLY A 32 0.23 -3.54 2.59
CA GLY A 32 1.13 -3.63 3.73
C GLY A 32 2.47 -4.32 3.45
N ASN A 33 2.64 -4.97 2.29
CA ASN A 33 3.92 -5.56 1.87
C ASN A 33 4.42 -4.99 0.53
N PRO A 34 4.51 -3.65 0.36
CA PRO A 34 4.80 -3.04 -0.94
C PRO A 34 6.25 -3.24 -1.42
N LEU A 35 7.16 -3.65 -0.53
CA LEU A 35 8.57 -3.86 -0.88
C LEU A 35 8.86 -5.24 -1.45
N GLY A 36 8.04 -6.25 -1.12
CA GLY A 36 8.33 -7.63 -1.48
C GLY A 36 7.62 -8.60 -0.55
N ASN A 37 7.75 -9.90 -0.84
CA ASN A 37 7.24 -10.94 0.03
C ASN A 37 7.89 -10.89 1.42
N PRO A 38 7.19 -11.32 2.48
CA PRO A 38 7.79 -11.48 3.80
C PRO A 38 9.08 -12.30 3.71
N TRP A 39 10.15 -11.77 4.30
CA TRP A 39 11.49 -12.40 4.37
C TRP A 39 12.22 -12.58 3.04
N ASP A 40 11.67 -12.14 1.91
CA ASP A 40 12.36 -12.13 0.63
C ASP A 40 13.24 -10.88 0.49
N ILE A 41 14.44 -10.96 1.06
CA ILE A 41 15.39 -9.84 1.08
C ILE A 41 15.81 -9.44 -0.33
N VAL A 42 15.87 -10.39 -1.28
CA VAL A 42 16.28 -10.12 -2.65
C VAL A 42 15.23 -9.27 -3.35
N MET A 43 13.96 -9.67 -3.28
CA MET A 43 12.83 -8.91 -3.83
C MET A 43 12.72 -7.51 -3.19
N GLN A 44 12.87 -7.44 -1.87
CA GLN A 44 12.85 -6.18 -1.12
C GLN A 44 13.97 -5.22 -1.55
N SER A 45 15.17 -5.77 -1.78
CA SER A 45 16.34 -4.99 -2.23
C SER A 45 16.12 -4.49 -3.66
N GLN A 46 15.61 -5.33 -4.57
CA GLN A 46 15.29 -4.94 -5.95
C GLN A 46 14.28 -3.78 -6.01
N THR A 47 13.25 -3.82 -5.16
CA THR A 47 12.29 -2.72 -5.06
C THR A 47 12.94 -1.44 -4.53
N MET A 48 13.79 -1.55 -3.50
CA MET A 48 14.50 -0.41 -2.94
C MET A 48 15.45 0.22 -3.97
N ASP A 49 16.22 -0.59 -4.67
CA ASP A 49 17.13 -0.14 -5.73
C ASP A 49 16.37 0.63 -6.81
N ARG A 50 15.21 0.12 -7.25
CA ARG A 50 14.39 0.83 -8.24
C ARG A 50 13.85 2.15 -7.70
N ALA A 51 13.37 2.18 -6.46
CA ALA A 51 12.88 3.41 -5.84
C ALA A 51 13.96 4.48 -5.75
N LEU A 52 15.18 4.10 -5.36
CA LEU A 52 16.33 5.00 -5.29
C LEU A 52 16.77 5.48 -6.69
N SER A 53 16.78 4.61 -7.71
CA SER A 53 17.05 5.05 -9.09
C SER A 53 16.05 6.10 -9.55
N ILE A 54 14.74 5.88 -9.35
CA ILE A 54 13.70 6.85 -9.73
C ILE A 54 13.89 8.16 -8.95
N LEU A 55 14.22 8.10 -7.66
CA LEU A 55 14.44 9.27 -6.83
C LEU A 55 15.54 10.20 -7.39
N VAL A 56 16.62 9.61 -7.90
CA VAL A 56 17.81 10.32 -8.41
C VAL A 56 17.63 10.75 -9.87
N ASP A 57 17.11 9.85 -10.71
CA ASP A 57 17.15 10.01 -12.16
C ASP A 57 15.92 10.72 -12.72
N ALA A 58 14.73 10.49 -12.13
CA ALA A 58 13.48 10.97 -12.70
C ALA A 58 13.39 12.51 -12.66
N LYS A 59 13.33 13.10 -13.86
CA LYS A 59 13.17 14.56 -14.08
C LYS A 59 11.71 14.99 -14.23
N THR A 60 10.81 14.03 -14.42
CA THR A 60 9.37 14.24 -14.61
C THR A 60 8.59 13.27 -13.72
N PRO A 61 7.28 13.51 -13.51
CA PRO A 61 6.41 12.55 -12.86
C PRO A 61 6.58 11.14 -13.46
N THR A 62 6.86 10.15 -12.62
CA THR A 62 7.21 8.78 -13.07
C THR A 62 6.56 7.75 -12.17
N ALA A 63 5.87 6.78 -12.76
CA ALA A 63 5.33 5.62 -12.07
C ALA A 63 5.76 4.36 -12.82
N GLU A 64 6.30 3.37 -12.10
CA GLU A 64 6.85 2.15 -12.71
C GLU A 64 6.39 0.90 -11.99
N ALA A 65 6.05 -0.13 -12.77
CA ALA A 65 5.62 -1.42 -12.26
C ALA A 65 6.78 -2.43 -12.25
N MET A 66 6.99 -3.06 -11.09
CA MET A 66 7.89 -4.19 -10.92
C MET A 66 7.22 -5.50 -11.34
N GLN A 67 8.02 -6.52 -11.65
CA GLN A 67 7.53 -7.86 -12.05
C GLN A 67 7.53 -8.86 -10.88
N HIS A 68 7.42 -8.38 -9.65
CA HIS A 68 7.34 -9.23 -8.46
C HIS A 68 6.01 -9.98 -8.40
N ARG A 69 6.04 -11.19 -7.83
CA ARG A 69 4.84 -12.02 -7.62
C ARG A 69 4.72 -12.39 -6.17
N PHE A 70 3.52 -12.23 -5.62
CA PHE A 70 3.23 -12.64 -4.25
C PHE A 70 3.22 -14.16 -4.08
N SER A 71 2.65 -14.87 -5.04
CA SER A 71 2.49 -16.32 -5.04
C SER A 71 2.70 -16.88 -6.45
N SER A 72 2.67 -18.20 -6.60
CA SER A 72 2.72 -18.88 -7.90
C SER A 72 1.54 -18.52 -8.81
N ASP A 73 0.43 -18.08 -8.22
CA ASP A 73 -0.78 -17.66 -8.93
C ASP A 73 -1.47 -16.47 -8.23
N ASP A 74 -2.48 -15.90 -8.89
CA ASP A 74 -3.20 -14.71 -8.45
C ASP A 74 -4.44 -15.01 -7.59
N ARG A 75 -4.68 -16.28 -7.19
CA ARG A 75 -5.88 -16.64 -6.40
C ARG A 75 -5.95 -15.94 -5.06
N TRP A 76 -4.81 -15.51 -4.52
CA TRP A 76 -4.74 -14.72 -3.29
C TRP A 76 -5.56 -13.42 -3.38
N LYS A 77 -5.70 -12.83 -4.58
CA LYS A 77 -6.48 -11.60 -4.78
C LYS A 77 -7.98 -11.81 -4.50
N MET A 78 -8.47 -13.05 -4.67
CA MET A 78 -9.87 -13.40 -4.42
C MET A 78 -10.17 -13.62 -2.93
N THR A 79 -9.14 -13.89 -2.12
CA THR A 79 -9.31 -14.19 -0.70
C THR A 79 -8.81 -13.07 0.20
N TYR A 80 -7.85 -12.27 -0.26
CA TYR A 80 -7.25 -11.19 0.51
C TYR A 80 -8.27 -10.07 0.78
N MET A 81 -8.59 -9.86 2.05
CA MET A 81 -9.59 -8.89 2.51
C MET A 81 -10.97 -9.06 1.84
N ALA A 82 -11.30 -10.28 1.39
CA ALA A 82 -12.56 -10.55 0.73
C ALA A 82 -13.74 -10.33 1.68
N VAL A 83 -14.71 -9.54 1.22
CA VAL A 83 -16.02 -9.39 1.88
C VAL A 83 -16.95 -10.39 1.21
N THR A 84 -17.27 -11.45 1.94
CA THR A 84 -18.16 -12.52 1.49
C THR A 84 -19.50 -12.41 2.23
N ASP A 85 -20.52 -13.12 1.78
CA ASP A 85 -21.82 -13.07 2.46
C ASP A 85 -21.75 -13.68 3.87
N GLU A 86 -20.84 -14.62 4.11
CA GLU A 86 -20.60 -15.25 5.40
C GLU A 86 -19.99 -14.28 6.43
N ASN A 87 -19.13 -13.34 6.01
CA ASN A 87 -18.43 -12.44 6.92
C ASN A 87 -18.98 -10.99 6.92
N ARG A 88 -19.90 -10.67 6.00
CA ARG A 88 -20.42 -9.32 5.80
C ARG A 88 -20.97 -8.70 7.07
N GLU A 89 -21.76 -9.44 7.81
CA GLU A 89 -22.44 -8.94 9.01
C GLU A 89 -21.45 -8.72 10.16
N GLU A 90 -20.54 -9.67 10.39
CA GLU A 90 -19.46 -9.52 11.38
C GLU A 90 -18.59 -8.29 11.08
N LEU A 91 -18.20 -8.11 9.81
CA LEU A 91 -17.41 -6.95 9.38
C LEU A 91 -18.19 -5.63 9.54
N ARG A 92 -19.51 -5.63 9.32
CA ARG A 92 -20.38 -4.46 9.55
C ARG A 92 -20.37 -4.07 11.03
N GLU A 93 -20.61 -5.03 11.91
CA GLU A 93 -20.63 -4.82 13.37
C GLU A 93 -19.27 -4.32 13.89
N ARG A 94 -18.17 -4.98 13.49
CA ARG A 94 -16.81 -4.53 13.81
C ARG A 94 -16.54 -3.13 13.28
N GLY A 95 -17.06 -2.79 12.10
CA GLY A 95 -16.98 -1.45 11.52
C GLY A 95 -17.70 -0.40 12.37
N GLU A 96 -18.89 -0.72 12.89
CA GLU A 96 -19.66 0.15 13.79
C GLU A 96 -18.96 0.36 15.13
N GLU A 97 -18.46 -0.72 15.73
CA GLU A 97 -17.71 -0.65 16.97
C GLU A 97 -16.44 0.19 16.82
N ASN A 98 -15.67 -0.03 15.76
CA ASN A 98 -14.49 0.78 15.44
C ASN A 98 -14.84 2.27 15.31
N ARG A 99 -16.00 2.63 14.72
CA ARG A 99 -16.44 4.03 14.62
C ARG A 99 -16.85 4.58 15.99
N ARG A 100 -17.57 3.81 16.80
CA ARG A 100 -17.92 4.20 18.19
C ARG A 100 -16.67 4.46 19.02
N GLN A 101 -15.70 3.56 18.99
CA GLN A 101 -14.45 3.71 19.72
C GLN A 101 -13.68 4.96 19.28
N ARG A 102 -13.55 5.19 17.96
CA ARG A 102 -12.89 6.41 17.44
C ARG A 102 -13.56 7.71 17.89
N LEU A 103 -14.88 7.71 18.05
CA LEU A 103 -15.63 8.86 18.56
C LEU A 103 -15.38 9.07 20.06
N ALA A 104 -15.36 7.98 20.84
CA ALA A 104 -15.04 8.02 22.27
C ALA A 104 -13.59 8.49 22.50
N ASP A 105 -12.61 7.89 21.82
CA ASP A 105 -11.20 8.28 21.90
C ASP A 105 -11.02 9.78 21.62
N LYS A 106 -11.73 10.29 20.60
CA LYS A 106 -11.70 11.71 20.24
C LYS A 106 -12.33 12.60 21.31
N ALA A 107 -13.41 12.16 21.96
CA ALA A 107 -14.04 12.90 23.05
C ALA A 107 -13.15 12.93 24.31
N ASP A 108 -12.43 11.85 24.57
CA ASP A 108 -11.49 11.71 25.69
C ASP A 108 -10.13 12.40 25.43
N GLY A 109 -9.97 13.03 24.26
CA GLY A 109 -8.75 13.74 23.88
C GLY A 109 -7.56 12.83 23.56
N LEU A 110 -7.79 11.52 23.42
CA LEU A 110 -6.77 10.56 23.01
C LEU A 110 -6.39 10.84 21.56
N LYS A 111 -5.10 11.09 21.33
CA LYS A 111 -4.52 11.18 20.00
C LYS A 111 -3.92 9.83 19.67
N ARG A 112 -4.13 9.35 18.44
CA ARG A 112 -3.32 8.24 17.93
C ARG A 112 -1.89 8.75 17.80
N GLU A 113 -1.00 8.16 18.58
CA GLU A 113 0.45 8.31 18.41
C GLU A 113 0.91 7.73 17.08
#